data_AF-A0A7C9LNU7-F1
#
_entry.id   AF-A0A7C9LNU7-F1
#
_cell.length_a   1.000
_cell.length_b   1.000
_cell.length_c   1.000
_cell.angle_alpha   90.00
_cell.angle_beta   90.00
_cell.angle_gamma   90.00
#
_symmetry.space_group_name_H-M   'P 1'
#
loop_
_entity.id
_entity.type
_entity.pdbx_description
1 polymer ?
#
loop_
_entity_poly.entity_id
_entity_poly.type
_entity_poly.pdbx_seq_one_letter_code
_entity_poly.pdbx_strand_id
1 'polypeptide(L)'
;MANQISGKILLIENAVDVPTKNNGVFTKRRIVLDASHYDPMTGQKFENYPAFDFVMRNIPKLDSFKAGDMVTISFALNGRSFEKDGKKDYFTSVVGYDIVPYQRQNGNYQQPSNSQPATSQGVQNSTNEQSQSQQGNVASQNEDDLPF
;
A
#
# COMPACT_ATOMS: atom_id res chain seq x y z
N MET A 1 6.45 -10.83 -18.09
CA MET A 1 6.08 -11.41 -16.78
C MET A 1 6.68 -10.53 -15.70
N ALA A 2 5.85 -9.96 -14.83
CA ALA A 2 6.30 -9.10 -13.73
C ALA A 2 5.97 -9.81 -12.42
N ASN A 3 6.98 -10.23 -11.66
CA ASN A 3 6.75 -10.78 -10.33
C ASN A 3 6.58 -9.61 -9.35
N GLN A 4 5.57 -9.69 -8.49
CA GLN A 4 5.31 -8.69 -7.46
C GLN A 4 5.12 -9.38 -6.11
N ILE A 5 5.55 -8.69 -5.05
CA ILE A 5 5.28 -9.12 -3.68
C ILE A 5 5.10 -7.88 -2.80
N SER A 6 4.13 -7.96 -1.90
CA SER A 6 3.86 -6.91 -0.94
C SER A 6 4.32 -7.33 0.45
N GLY A 7 4.76 -6.36 1.24
CA GLY A 7 5.23 -6.59 2.59
C GLY A 7 5.62 -5.29 3.28
N LYS A 8 5.87 -5.39 4.58
CA LYS A 8 6.37 -4.29 5.38
C LYS A 8 7.88 -4.23 5.24
N ILE A 9 8.46 -3.05 5.02
CA ILE A 9 9.92 -2.92 4.97
C ILE A 9 10.49 -3.23 6.35
N LEU A 10 11.32 -4.27 6.44
CA LEU A 10 12.04 -4.63 7.65
C LEU A 10 13.29 -3.75 7.79
N LEU A 11 14.07 -3.64 6.72
CA LEU A 11 15.24 -2.76 6.66
C LEU A 11 15.59 -2.39 5.21
N ILE A 12 16.30 -1.27 5.08
CA ILE A 12 16.93 -0.82 3.85
C ILE A 12 18.39 -0.55 4.20
N GLU A 13 19.32 -1.27 3.55
CA GLU A 13 20.75 -1.09 3.77
C GLU A 13 21.26 0.17 3.05
N ASN A 14 22.48 0.59 3.39
CA ASN A 14 23.21 1.58 2.59
C ASN A 14 23.58 1.00 1.22
N ALA A 15 23.80 1.88 0.25
CA ALA A 15 24.35 1.46 -1.03
C ALA A 15 25.81 0.99 -0.84
N VAL A 16 26.16 -0.12 -1.50
CA VAL A 16 27.50 -0.72 -1.46
C VAL A 16 27.99 -1.03 -2.87
N ASP A 17 29.28 -0.85 -3.08
CA ASP A 17 29.95 -1.19 -4.32
C ASP A 17 30.37 -2.66 -4.34
N VAL A 18 30.06 -3.36 -5.43
CA VAL A 18 30.31 -4.78 -5.60
C VAL A 18 31.22 -5.00 -6.80
N PRO A 19 32.38 -5.64 -6.61
CA PRO A 19 33.26 -6.00 -7.72
C PRO A 19 32.63 -7.10 -8.58
N THR A 20 32.88 -7.01 -9.88
CA THR A 20 32.47 -8.01 -10.88
C THR A 20 33.66 -8.86 -11.30
N LYS A 21 33.37 -10.00 -11.94
CA LYS A 21 34.41 -10.91 -12.45
C LYS A 21 35.31 -10.29 -13.53
N ASN A 22 34.84 -9.25 -14.22
CA ASN A 22 35.55 -8.60 -15.32
C ASN A 22 36.22 -7.29 -14.87
N ASN A 23 36.64 -7.20 -13.59
CA ASN A 23 37.24 -6.01 -12.97
C ASN A 23 36.38 -4.73 -13.00
N GLY A 24 35.11 -4.80 -13.36
CA GLY A 24 34.15 -3.72 -13.19
C GLY A 24 33.57 -3.67 -11.77
N VAL A 25 32.92 -2.57 -11.41
CA VAL A 25 32.20 -2.41 -10.15
C VAL A 25 30.76 -2.01 -10.47
N PHE A 26 29.79 -2.52 -9.71
CA PHE A 26 28.44 -1.99 -9.71
C PHE A 26 27.98 -1.71 -8.28
N THR A 27 27.25 -0.62 -8.11
CA THR A 27 26.61 -0.31 -6.84
C THR A 27 25.28 -1.06 -6.73
N LYS A 28 24.98 -1.54 -5.53
CA LYS A 28 23.67 -2.07 -5.18
C LYS A 28 23.20 -1.56 -3.83
N ARG A 29 21.90 -1.57 -3.61
CA ARG A 29 21.28 -1.30 -2.31
C ARG A 29 20.26 -2.39 -2.02
N ARG A 30 20.32 -2.95 -0.80
CA ARG A 30 19.48 -4.08 -0.40
C ARG A 30 18.28 -3.61 0.41
N ILE A 31 17.14 -4.22 0.16
CA ILE A 31 15.91 -4.08 0.94
C ILE A 31 15.39 -5.45 1.34
N VAL A 32 14.86 -5.56 2.56
CA VAL A 32 14.22 -6.78 3.07
C VAL A 32 12.79 -6.45 3.46
N LEU A 33 11.85 -7.27 3.00
CA LEU A 33 10.46 -7.18 3.44
C LEU A 33 10.17 -8.22 4.52
N ASP A 34 9.27 -7.90 5.43
CA ASP A 34 8.44 -8.89 6.11
C ASP A 34 7.16 -9.08 5.28
N ALA A 35 7.10 -10.23 4.60
CA ALA A 35 5.96 -10.70 3.81
C ALA A 35 5.34 -11.95 4.44
N SER A 36 5.48 -12.08 5.77
CA SER A 36 4.87 -13.18 6.53
C SER A 36 3.35 -13.18 6.36
N HIS A 37 2.76 -14.36 6.32
CA HIS A 37 1.32 -14.54 6.27
C HIS A 37 0.87 -15.54 7.33
N TYR A 38 -0.42 -15.56 7.61
CA TYR A 38 -1.01 -16.47 8.57
C TYR A 38 -1.90 -17.47 7.84
N ASP A 39 -1.86 -18.72 8.28
CA ASP A 39 -2.87 -19.69 7.93
C ASP A 39 -4.25 -19.22 8.44
N PRO A 40 -5.27 -19.08 7.58
CA PRO A 40 -6.58 -18.59 8.00
C PRO A 40 -7.36 -19.58 8.87
N MET A 41 -7.05 -20.88 8.80
CA MET A 41 -7.74 -21.93 9.56
C MET A 41 -7.05 -22.21 10.89
N THR A 42 -5.72 -22.29 10.89
CA THR A 42 -4.93 -22.68 12.07
C THR A 42 -4.33 -21.50 12.83
N GLY A 43 -4.26 -20.31 12.21
CA GLY A 43 -3.58 -19.14 12.76
C GLY A 43 -2.06 -19.27 12.78
N GLN A 44 -1.48 -20.34 12.21
CA GLN A 44 -0.03 -20.52 12.15
C GLN A 44 0.61 -19.40 11.32
N LYS A 45 1.66 -18.76 11.87
CA LYS A 45 2.46 -17.80 11.13
C LYS A 45 3.44 -18.53 10.21
N PHE A 46 3.42 -18.18 8.93
CA PHE A 46 4.45 -18.54 7.96
C PHE A 46 5.36 -17.34 7.75
N GLU A 47 6.57 -17.46 8.25
CA GLU A 47 7.58 -16.42 8.12
C GLU A 47 8.10 -16.35 6.69
N ASN A 48 8.23 -15.12 6.16
CA ASN A 48 8.73 -14.90 4.81
C ASN A 48 9.44 -13.55 4.74
N TYR A 49 10.76 -13.57 4.60
CA TYR A 49 11.61 -12.38 4.62
C TYR A 49 12.41 -12.22 3.32
N PRO A 50 11.75 -11.98 2.18
CA PRO A 50 12.44 -11.91 0.90
C PRO A 50 13.31 -10.65 0.84
N ALA A 51 14.52 -10.82 0.32
CA ALA A 51 15.50 -9.76 0.18
C ALA A 51 15.79 -9.48 -1.30
N PHE A 52 15.81 -8.20 -1.66
CA PHE A 52 15.96 -7.74 -3.04
C PHE A 52 17.17 -6.82 -3.16
N ASP A 53 17.97 -7.03 -4.20
CA ASP A 53 19.01 -6.09 -4.58
C ASP A 53 18.43 -5.13 -5.64
N PHE A 54 18.45 -3.83 -5.35
CA PHE A 54 18.25 -2.77 -6.34
C PHE A 54 19.62 -2.33 -6.86
N VAL A 55 19.77 -2.27 -8.17
CA VAL A 55 21.07 -1.98 -8.83
C VAL A 55 20.95 -0.78 -9.76
N MET A 56 22.06 -0.07 -9.94
CA MET A 56 22.19 1.03 -10.91
C MET A 56 21.02 2.04 -10.79
N ARG A 57 20.31 2.30 -11.90
CA ARG A 57 19.22 3.29 -11.99
C ARG A 57 18.04 3.06 -11.05
N ASN A 58 17.92 1.86 -10.47
CA ASN A 58 16.79 1.55 -9.59
C ASN A 58 17.11 1.90 -8.12
N ILE A 59 18.37 2.12 -7.74
CA ILE A 59 18.75 2.43 -6.36
C ILE A 59 17.99 3.64 -5.78
N PRO A 60 17.88 4.79 -6.49
CA PRO A 60 17.23 5.96 -5.93
C PRO A 60 15.73 5.76 -5.64
N LYS A 61 15.10 4.72 -6.21
CA LYS A 61 13.70 4.40 -5.92
C LYS A 61 13.47 4.03 -4.45
N LEU A 62 14.52 3.61 -3.75
CA LEU A 62 14.44 3.28 -2.32
C LEU A 62 14.49 4.52 -1.41
N ASP A 63 14.87 5.69 -1.92
CA ASP A 63 15.12 6.89 -1.10
C ASP A 63 13.85 7.47 -0.45
N SER A 64 12.69 7.24 -1.06
CA SER A 64 11.39 7.70 -0.54
C SER A 64 10.79 6.78 0.54
N PHE A 65 11.46 5.68 0.87
CA PHE A 65 10.93 4.65 1.77
C PHE A 65 11.83 4.43 2.98
N LYS A 66 11.26 3.92 4.06
CA LYS A 66 11.97 3.56 5.30
C LYS A 66 11.41 2.29 5.92
N ALA A 67 12.15 1.73 6.87
CA ALA A 67 11.67 0.62 7.68
C ALA A 67 10.30 0.96 8.30
N GLY A 68 9.36 0.04 8.20
CA GLY A 68 7.99 0.22 8.66
C GLY A 68 6.96 0.49 7.55
N ASP A 69 7.38 1.00 6.39
CA ASP A 69 6.45 1.30 5.30
C ASP A 69 5.91 0.01 4.68
N MET A 70 4.63 0.02 4.27
CA MET A 70 4.03 -1.09 3.51
C MET A 70 4.19 -0.81 2.02
N VAL A 71 4.79 -1.75 1.28
CA VAL A 71 5.13 -1.56 -0.13
C VAL A 71 4.80 -2.78 -0.97
N THR A 72 4.76 -2.58 -2.29
CA THR A 72 4.83 -3.65 -3.28
C THR A 72 6.12 -3.49 -4.08
N ILE A 73 6.94 -4.54 -4.11
CA ILE A 73 8.16 -4.61 -4.91
C ILE A 73 7.87 -5.41 -6.18
N SER A 74 8.24 -4.84 -7.33
CA SER A 74 8.32 -5.57 -8.60
C SER A 74 9.74 -6.06 -8.82
N PHE A 75 9.89 -7.35 -9.13
CA PHE A 75 11.19 -8.00 -9.22
C PHE A 75 11.28 -9.03 -10.34
N ALA A 76 12.52 -9.40 -10.66
CA ALA A 76 12.86 -10.47 -11.59
C ALA A 76 13.79 -11.49 -10.91
N LEU A 77 13.70 -12.74 -11.36
CA LEU A 77 14.64 -13.80 -11.01
C LEU A 77 15.65 -13.94 -12.14
N ASN A 78 16.92 -13.69 -11.84
CA ASN A 78 18.00 -13.76 -12.81
C ASN A 78 18.91 -14.95 -12.48
N GLY A 79 18.82 -16.00 -13.31
CA GLY A 79 19.70 -17.16 -13.23
C GLY A 79 21.05 -16.90 -13.90
N ARG A 80 22.14 -17.37 -13.29
CA ARG A 80 23.47 -17.41 -13.89
C ARG A 80 24.15 -18.73 -13.59
N SER A 81 24.82 -19.30 -14.57
CA SER A 81 25.71 -20.45 -14.33
C SER A 81 27.07 -19.96 -13.83
N PHE A 82 27.69 -20.76 -12.99
CA PHE A 82 29.08 -20.61 -12.60
C PHE A 82 29.76 -21.96 -12.68
N GLU A 83 30.97 -21.98 -13.23
CA GLU A 83 31.77 -23.20 -13.31
C GLU A 83 32.98 -23.07 -12.42
N LYS A 84 33.21 -24.08 -11.58
CA LYS A 84 34.39 -24.20 -10.72
C LYS A 84 34.80 -25.67 -10.66
N ASP A 85 36.09 -25.94 -10.85
CA ASP A 85 36.67 -27.28 -10.80
C ASP A 85 35.96 -28.31 -11.72
N GLY A 86 35.53 -27.87 -12.91
CA GLY A 86 34.82 -28.71 -13.89
C GLY A 86 33.36 -29.02 -13.53
N LYS A 87 32.83 -28.46 -12.44
CA LYS A 87 31.42 -28.59 -12.05
C LYS A 87 30.66 -27.29 -12.34
N LYS A 88 29.55 -27.41 -13.07
CA LYS A 88 28.62 -26.31 -13.33
C LYS A 88 27.57 -26.22 -12.21
N ASP A 89 27.43 -25.03 -11.65
CA ASP A 89 26.46 -24.67 -10.63
C ASP A 89 25.61 -23.48 -11.12
N TYR A 90 24.46 -23.24 -10.48
CA TYR A 90 23.50 -22.21 -10.88
C TYR A 90 23.09 -21.34 -9.69
N PHE A 91 23.13 -20.03 -9.89
CA PHE A 91 22.72 -19.05 -8.90
C PHE A 91 21.55 -18.24 -9.43
N THR A 92 20.51 -18.07 -8.62
CA THR A 92 19.40 -17.17 -8.93
C THR A 92 19.52 -15.92 -8.05
N SER A 93 19.56 -14.76 -8.69
CA SER A 93 19.50 -13.46 -8.01
C SER A 93 18.08 -12.91 -8.06
N VAL A 94 17.62 -12.32 -6.97
CA VAL A 94 16.31 -11.64 -6.89
C VAL A 94 16.55 -10.13 -7.01
N VAL A 95 16.20 -9.57 -8.16
CA VAL A 95 16.52 -8.18 -8.50
C VAL A 95 15.25 -7.34 -8.51
N GLY A 96 15.20 -6.34 -7.64
CA GLY A 96 14.13 -5.35 -7.62
C GLY A 96 14.33 -4.31 -8.73
N TYR A 97 13.25 -3.98 -9.42
CA TYR A 97 13.27 -2.93 -10.45
C TYR A 97 12.20 -1.86 -10.24
N ASP A 98 11.22 -2.10 -9.37
CA ASP A 98 10.26 -1.09 -8.97
C ASP A 98 9.79 -1.30 -7.54
N ILE A 99 9.36 -0.21 -6.92
CA ILE A 99 8.77 -0.19 -5.58
C ILE A 99 7.73 0.92 -5.53
N VAL A 100 6.55 0.58 -5.02
CA VAL A 100 5.46 1.53 -4.84
C VAL A 100 4.86 1.37 -3.45
N PRO A 101 4.25 2.43 -2.88
CA PRO A 101 3.44 2.29 -1.68
C PRO A 101 2.38 1.21 -1.91
N TYR A 102 2.17 0.35 -0.91
CA TYR A 102 1.13 -0.67 -1.01
C TYR A 102 -0.24 0.00 -1.05
N GLN A 103 -0.99 -0.28 -2.10
CA GLN A 103 -2.38 0.12 -2.21
C GLN A 103 -3.23 -1.12 -1.95
N ARG A 104 -4.08 -1.08 -0.91
CA ARG A 104 -5.14 -2.07 -0.80
C ARG A 104 -6.05 -1.88 -2.01
N GLN A 105 -6.22 -2.93 -2.80
CA GLN A 105 -7.35 -2.98 -3.71
C GLN A 105 -8.60 -2.96 -2.84
N ASN A 106 -9.28 -1.83 -2.80
CA ASN A 106 -10.64 -1.73 -2.28
C ASN A 106 -11.52 -2.59 -3.21
N GLY A 107 -11.62 -3.88 -2.93
CA GLY A 107 -12.80 -4.63 -3.32
C GLY A 107 -13.97 -3.96 -2.63
N ASN A 108 -14.96 -3.50 -3.40
CA ASN A 108 -16.26 -3.05 -2.89
C ASN A 108 -16.95 -4.22 -2.17
N TYR A 109 -16.49 -4.56 -0.97
CA TYR A 109 -17.33 -5.26 -0.01
C TYR A 109 -18.18 -4.17 0.62
N GLN A 110 -19.34 -3.92 0.00
CA GLN A 110 -20.43 -3.22 0.65
C GLN A 110 -20.70 -3.97 1.95
N GLN A 111 -20.25 -3.37 3.05
CA GLN A 111 -20.65 -3.79 4.38
C GLN A 111 -22.18 -3.64 4.43
N PRO A 112 -22.96 -4.71 4.68
CA PRO A 112 -24.40 -4.57 4.80
C PRO A 112 -24.67 -3.66 5.99
N SER A 113 -25.20 -2.47 5.69
CA SER A 113 -25.77 -1.56 6.67
C SER A 113 -26.93 -2.29 7.36
N ASN A 114 -26.70 -2.77 8.58
CA ASN A 114 -27.79 -3.20 9.46
C ASN A 114 -28.59 -1.94 9.86
N SER A 115 -29.59 -1.60 9.04
CA SER A 115 -30.66 -0.69 9.44
C SER A 115 -31.57 -1.43 10.42
N GLN A 116 -31.47 -1.07 11.69
CA GLN A 116 -32.36 -1.52 12.76
C GLN A 116 -33.76 -0.91 12.54
N PRO A 117 -34.86 -1.68 12.54
CA PRO A 117 -36.21 -1.13 12.40
C PRO A 117 -36.61 -0.38 13.68
N ALA A 118 -36.90 0.91 13.56
CA ALA A 118 -37.59 1.67 14.60
C ALA A 118 -39.09 1.44 14.46
N THR A 119 -39.69 0.69 15.39
CA THR A 119 -41.14 0.64 15.58
C THR A 119 -41.57 1.87 16.37
N SER A 120 -42.38 2.74 15.77
CA SER A 120 -43.19 3.70 16.52
C SER A 120 -44.67 3.54 16.13
N GLN A 121 -45.45 3.17 17.13
CA GLN A 121 -46.91 3.13 17.11
C GLN A 121 -47.45 4.57 17.06
N GLY A 122 -48.47 4.82 16.24
CA GLY A 122 -49.22 6.08 16.24
C GLY A 122 -50.17 6.18 17.44
N VAL A 123 -50.71 7.39 17.69
CA VAL A 123 -52.16 7.71 17.73
C VAL A 123 -52.36 9.25 17.66
N GLN A 124 -53.27 9.60 16.77
CA GLN A 124 -54.07 10.80 16.49
C GLN A 124 -54.63 11.61 17.70
N ASN A 125 -54.61 12.95 17.62
CA ASN A 125 -55.72 13.78 18.12
C ASN A 125 -55.78 15.18 17.47
N SER A 126 -56.99 15.73 17.37
CA SER A 126 -57.41 16.81 16.47
C SER A 126 -57.68 18.17 17.16
N THR A 127 -57.63 19.26 16.36
CA THR A 127 -58.42 20.54 16.42
C THR A 127 -58.14 21.47 17.64
N ASN A 128 -58.06 22.81 17.61
CA ASN A 128 -58.70 23.86 16.80
C ASN A 128 -58.07 25.27 17.09
N GLU A 129 -58.41 26.26 16.24
CA GLU A 129 -58.46 27.75 16.48
C GLU A 129 -57.28 28.70 16.12
N GLN A 130 -57.41 29.33 14.94
CA GLN A 130 -57.63 30.77 14.64
C GLN A 130 -56.79 31.91 15.31
N SER A 131 -56.12 32.73 14.47
CA SER A 131 -56.12 34.24 14.39
C SER A 131 -54.87 34.73 13.61
N GLN A 132 -54.98 35.27 12.38
CA GLN A 132 -55.20 36.67 11.96
C GLN A 132 -53.92 37.55 11.84
N SER A 133 -53.61 37.92 10.59
CA SER A 133 -52.94 39.14 10.05
C SER A 133 -51.51 39.53 10.48
N GLN A 134 -50.58 39.67 9.52
CA GLN A 134 -50.20 40.96 8.90
C GLN A 134 -49.05 40.80 7.86
N GLN A 135 -48.98 41.80 7.00
CA GLN A 135 -48.33 41.90 5.70
C GLN A 135 -46.95 42.59 5.81
N GLY A 136 -45.97 42.18 5.01
CA GLY A 136 -44.70 42.89 4.87
C GLY A 136 -43.68 42.22 3.95
N ASN A 137 -43.66 42.62 2.67
CA ASN A 137 -42.50 42.49 1.76
C ASN A 137 -41.25 43.16 2.38
N VAL A 138 -40.03 42.70 2.08
CA VAL A 138 -39.05 43.32 1.14
C VAL A 138 -37.83 42.38 1.01
N ALA A 139 -37.27 42.33 -0.20
CA ALA A 139 -36.14 41.57 -0.68
C ALA A 139 -34.74 42.14 -0.32
N SER A 140 -33.71 41.40 -0.75
CA SER A 140 -32.34 41.86 -1.09
C SER A 140 -31.40 42.02 0.10
N GLN A 141 -30.08 41.83 0.03
CA GLN A 141 -29.09 41.27 -0.91
C GLN A 141 -27.75 41.52 -0.19
N ASN A 142 -26.75 40.68 -0.44
CA ASN A 142 -25.31 40.91 -0.15
C ASN A 142 -24.98 40.90 1.36
N GLU A 143 -23.84 40.45 1.86
CA GLU A 143 -22.44 40.45 1.40
C GLU A 143 -21.81 39.17 2.02
N ASP A 144 -21.20 38.26 1.28
CA ASP A 144 -19.81 38.34 0.79
C ASP A 144 -18.81 38.74 1.90
N ASP A 145 -18.44 37.78 2.76
CA ASP A 145 -17.26 37.90 3.63
C ASP A 145 -16.42 36.61 3.55
N LEU A 146 -15.42 36.67 2.68
CA LEU A 146 -14.32 35.70 2.49
C LEU A 146 -13.16 36.03 3.48
N PRO A 147 -11.99 35.37 3.45
CA PRO A 147 -11.67 34.26 4.34
C PRO A 147 -10.42 34.53 5.22
N PHE A 148 -10.24 33.72 6.25
CA PHE A 148 -8.92 33.30 6.74
C PHE A 148 -8.92 31.78 6.92
#